data_AF-A0A951QEW2-F1
#
_entry.id   AF-A0A951QEW2-F1
#
_cell.length_a   1.000
_cell.length_b   1.000
_cell.length_c   1.000
_cell.angle_alpha   90.00
_cell.angle_beta   90.00
_cell.angle_gamma   90.00
#
_symmetry.space_group_name_H-M   'P 1'
#
loop_
_entity.id
_entity.type
_entity.pdbx_description
1 polymer ?
#
loop_
_entity_poly.entity_id
_entity_poly.type
_entity_poly.pdbx_seq_one_letter_code
_entity_poly.pdbx_strand_id
1 'polypeptide(L)'
;MARILPEAKVTFTADQLSALKLACHQVNWKNSHSIDIRLSIPSYPRRFYVVFLAGRERRSAQRYSLGNSHKALATLTALIILSLGCTVIYGLLQLALAASQRDNIYPTAIPWLQTQDACEQTGRFWEEGRCWDAMQSPDF
;
A
#
# COMPACT_ATOMS: atom_id res chain seq x y z
N MET A 1 -29.76 -25.80 -3.82
CA MET A 1 -30.14 -27.07 -3.18
C MET A 1 -29.98 -28.17 -4.21
N ALA A 2 -29.04 -29.08 -4.03
CA ALA A 2 -28.96 -30.27 -4.89
C ALA A 2 -30.19 -31.12 -4.60
N ARG A 3 -31.01 -31.36 -5.62
CA ARG A 3 -32.24 -32.13 -5.51
C ARG A 3 -31.84 -33.60 -5.44
N ILE A 4 -32.01 -34.24 -4.27
CA ILE A 4 -31.76 -35.68 -4.13
C ILE A 4 -32.68 -36.40 -5.13
N LEU A 5 -32.12 -37.33 -5.92
CA LEU A 5 -32.88 -38.12 -6.87
C LEU A 5 -34.03 -38.85 -6.14
N PRO A 6 -35.24 -38.88 -6.72
CA PRO A 6 -36.40 -39.45 -6.06
C PRO A 6 -36.21 -40.94 -5.72
N GLU A 7 -35.44 -41.67 -6.52
CA GLU A 7 -35.10 -43.08 -6.30
C GLU A 7 -34.20 -43.29 -5.08
N ALA A 8 -33.23 -42.41 -4.85
CA ALA A 8 -32.38 -42.46 -3.67
C ALA A 8 -33.15 -42.10 -2.38
N LYS A 9 -34.21 -41.30 -2.50
CA LYS A 9 -35.03 -40.87 -1.34
C LYS A 9 -35.77 -42.03 -0.69
N VAL A 10 -36.18 -43.02 -1.48
CA VAL A 10 -36.94 -44.19 -1.00
C VAL A 10 -36.04 -45.23 -0.33
N THR A 11 -34.73 -45.19 -0.56
CA THR A 11 -33.74 -46.09 0.05
C THR A 11 -33.40 -45.68 1.49
N PHE A 12 -33.68 -44.44 1.89
CA PHE A 12 -33.35 -43.95 3.23
C PHE A 12 -34.39 -44.33 4.27
N THR A 13 -33.94 -44.81 5.43
CA THR A 13 -34.80 -44.98 6.61
C THR A 13 -35.14 -43.62 7.24
N ALA A 14 -36.19 -43.57 8.06
CA ALA A 14 -36.63 -42.34 8.72
C ALA A 14 -35.52 -41.72 9.59
N ASP A 15 -34.71 -42.55 10.26
CA ASP A 15 -33.58 -42.11 11.09
C ASP A 15 -32.41 -41.59 10.25
N GLN A 16 -32.14 -42.21 9.10
CA GLN A 16 -31.14 -41.70 8.16
C GLN A 16 -31.57 -40.34 7.61
N LEU A 17 -32.85 -40.18 7.28
CA LEU A 17 -33.40 -38.92 6.80
C LEU A 17 -33.34 -37.82 7.87
N SER A 18 -33.59 -38.15 9.13
CA SER A 18 -33.54 -37.20 10.25
C SER A 18 -32.09 -36.78 10.55
N ALA A 19 -31.14 -37.73 10.58
CA ALA A 19 -29.72 -37.46 10.72
C ALA A 19 -29.19 -36.59 9.57
N LEU A 20 -29.62 -36.87 8.33
CA LEU A 20 -29.24 -36.08 7.16
C LEU A 20 -29.77 -34.64 7.27
N LYS A 21 -31.03 -34.47 7.71
CA LYS A 21 -31.62 -33.14 7.93
C LYS A 21 -30.87 -32.36 9.01
N LEU A 22 -30.52 -33.01 10.12
CA LEU A 22 -29.73 -32.42 11.20
C LEU A 22 -28.33 -32.00 10.73
N ALA A 23 -27.64 -32.88 10.00
CA ALA A 23 -26.34 -32.59 9.43
C ALA A 23 -26.40 -31.43 8.41
N CYS A 24 -27.39 -31.41 7.51
CA CYS A 24 -27.57 -30.31 6.56
C CYS A 24 -27.88 -28.97 7.26
N HIS A 25 -28.64 -28.98 8.35
CA HIS A 25 -28.91 -27.79 9.15
C HIS A 25 -27.64 -27.25 9.82
N GLN A 26 -26.75 -28.13 10.29
CA GLN A 26 -25.44 -27.76 10.83
C GLN A 26 -24.47 -27.26 9.75
N VAL A 27 -24.63 -27.72 8.50
CA VAL A 27 -23.82 -27.35 7.33
C VAL A 27 -24.32 -26.05 6.66
N ASN A 28 -25.40 -25.42 7.17
CA ASN A 28 -25.89 -24.12 6.72
C ASN A 28 -24.96 -22.96 7.16
N TRP A 29 -23.67 -23.11 6.90
CA TRP A 29 -22.55 -22.17 7.11
C TRP A 29 -22.63 -20.94 6.21
N LYS A 30 -23.65 -20.85 5.34
CA LYS A 30 -23.82 -19.74 4.42
C LYS A 30 -23.98 -18.37 5.09
N ASN A 31 -24.22 -18.33 6.41
CA ASN A 31 -24.36 -17.10 7.19
C ASN A 31 -23.32 -16.93 8.33
N SER A 32 -22.22 -17.69 8.34
CA SER A 32 -21.25 -17.60 9.46
C SER A 32 -20.25 -16.44 9.37
N HIS A 33 -20.16 -15.75 8.22
CA HIS A 33 -19.29 -14.60 8.04
C HIS A 33 -20.14 -13.35 7.79
N SER A 34 -19.85 -12.27 8.51
CA SER A 34 -20.60 -11.02 8.39
C SER A 34 -20.42 -10.37 7.01
N ILE A 35 -19.32 -10.70 6.33
CA ILE A 35 -18.95 -10.19 5.02
C ILE A 35 -18.32 -11.35 4.22
N ASP A 36 -18.98 -11.80 3.16
CA ASP A 36 -18.45 -12.73 2.14
C ASP A 36 -18.63 -12.07 0.77
N ILE A 37 -17.57 -11.38 0.31
CA ILE A 37 -17.54 -10.72 -1.00
C ILE A 37 -16.66 -11.56 -1.91
N ARG A 38 -17.24 -12.05 -3.00
CA ARG A 38 -16.53 -12.85 -4.02
C ARG A 38 -16.63 -12.14 -5.35
N LEU A 39 -15.50 -11.63 -5.81
CA LEU A 39 -15.38 -10.86 -7.04
C LEU A 39 -14.53 -11.64 -8.03
N SER A 40 -15.12 -11.96 -9.17
CA SER A 40 -14.39 -12.41 -10.35
C SER A 40 -14.14 -11.20 -11.22
N ILE A 41 -12.89 -10.76 -11.36
CA ILE A 41 -12.54 -9.65 -12.23
C ILE A 41 -12.06 -10.25 -13.56
N PRO A 42 -12.85 -10.16 -14.64
CA PRO A 42 -12.45 -10.63 -15.95
C PRO A 42 -11.53 -9.58 -16.61
N SER A 43 -10.26 -9.53 -16.22
CA SER A 43 -9.23 -8.82 -17.00
C SER A 43 -8.64 -9.76 -18.05
N TYR A 44 -8.62 -9.38 -19.32
CA TYR A 44 -7.85 -10.12 -20.32
C TYR A 44 -6.36 -9.77 -20.15
N PRO A 45 -5.42 -10.74 -20.09
CA PRO A 45 -5.56 -12.19 -20.31
C PRO A 45 -5.71 -13.06 -19.04
N ARG A 46 -5.78 -12.47 -17.83
CA ARG A 46 -5.80 -13.21 -16.55
C ARG A 46 -7.07 -12.93 -15.74
N ARG A 47 -7.83 -13.97 -15.42
CA ARG A 47 -8.99 -13.87 -14.53
C ARG A 47 -8.52 -13.93 -13.08
N PHE A 48 -8.81 -12.89 -12.31
CA PHE A 48 -8.52 -12.88 -10.88
C PHE A 48 -9.79 -13.19 -10.11
N TYR A 49 -9.72 -14.23 -9.27
CA TYR A 49 -10.78 -14.59 -8.33
C TYR A 49 -10.41 -14.06 -6.96
N VAL A 50 -11.07 -12.99 -6.54
CA VAL A 50 -10.83 -12.33 -5.26
C VAL A 50 -11.93 -12.73 -4.30
N VAL A 51 -11.53 -13.32 -3.17
CA VAL A 51 -12.43 -13.69 -2.08
C VAL A 51 -12.05 -12.86 -0.86
N PHE A 52 -12.96 -11.99 -0.44
CA PHE A 52 -12.84 -11.22 0.79
C PHE A 52 -13.84 -11.78 1.82
N LEU A 53 -13.29 -12.42 2.84
CA LEU A 53 -14.03 -12.99 3.96
C LEU A 53 -13.68 -12.20 5.22
N ALA A 54 -14.68 -11.57 5.84
CA ALA A 54 -14.51 -10.91 7.12
C ALA A 54 -15.65 -11.28 8.10
N GLY A 55 -15.29 -11.51 9.35
CA GLY A 55 -16.24 -11.89 10.40
C GLY A 55 -15.56 -12.42 11.65
N ARG A 56 -16.32 -12.55 12.75
CA ARG A 56 -15.86 -13.15 14.00
C ARG A 56 -15.54 -14.62 13.77
N GLU A 57 -14.27 -14.97 13.91
CA GLU A 57 -13.78 -16.34 13.92
C GLU A 57 -14.40 -17.10 15.10
N ARG A 58 -15.13 -18.18 14.82
CA ARG A 58 -15.84 -19.00 15.83
C ARG A 58 -15.26 -20.41 15.98
N ARG A 59 -14.16 -20.75 15.30
CA ARG A 59 -13.46 -22.02 15.56
C ARG A 59 -12.93 -22.08 17.00
N SER A 60 -12.97 -23.27 17.59
CA SER A 60 -12.54 -23.49 18.98
C SER A 60 -11.11 -23.00 19.20
N ALA A 61 -10.90 -22.26 20.29
CA ALA A 61 -9.60 -21.69 20.68
C ALA A 61 -8.47 -22.74 20.71
N GLN A 62 -8.81 -24.01 20.97
CA GLN A 62 -7.90 -25.15 20.99
C GLN A 62 -7.21 -25.45 19.65
N ARG A 63 -7.83 -25.11 18.50
CA ARG A 63 -7.17 -25.21 17.17
C ARG A 63 -6.39 -23.95 16.79
N TYR A 64 -6.60 -22.85 17.49
CA TYR A 64 -5.89 -21.59 17.26
C TYR A 64 -4.48 -21.61 17.87
N SER A 65 -4.32 -22.24 19.04
CA SER A 65 -3.01 -22.32 19.71
C SER A 65 -1.99 -23.16 18.93
N LEU A 66 -2.44 -24.19 18.21
CA LEU A 66 -1.56 -25.07 17.43
C LEU A 66 -1.00 -24.41 16.15
N GLY A 67 -1.64 -23.35 15.65
CA GLY A 67 -1.23 -22.63 14.43
C GLY A 67 -0.65 -21.24 14.65
N ASN A 68 -0.37 -20.86 15.91
CA ASN A 68 -0.11 -19.46 16.27
C ASN A 68 1.32 -18.98 15.96
N SER A 69 2.30 -19.88 15.88
CA SER A 69 3.72 -19.53 15.70
C SER A 69 3.99 -18.83 14.36
N HIS A 70 3.34 -19.27 13.28
CA HIS A 70 3.51 -18.66 11.96
C HIS A 70 2.83 -17.29 11.84
N LYS A 71 1.75 -17.04 12.60
CA LYS A 71 1.04 -15.75 12.58
C LYS A 71 1.85 -14.65 13.26
N ALA A 72 2.45 -14.95 14.41
CA ALA A 72 3.32 -14.01 15.10
C ALA A 72 4.55 -13.64 14.25
N LEU A 73 5.17 -14.64 13.62
CA LEU A 73 6.31 -14.41 12.71
C LEU A 73 5.89 -13.57 11.49
N ALA A 74 4.73 -13.88 10.87
CA ALA A 74 4.21 -13.12 9.73
C ALA A 74 3.87 -11.66 10.08
N THR A 75 3.34 -11.40 11.29
CA THR A 75 3.07 -10.03 11.73
C THR A 75 4.37 -9.25 11.97
N LEU A 76 5.40 -9.88 12.54
CA LEU A 76 6.68 -9.23 12.76
C LEU A 76 7.40 -8.94 11.45
N THR A 77 7.40 -9.89 10.49
CA THR A 77 8.01 -9.65 9.18
C THR A 77 7.27 -8.56 8.41
N ALA A 78 5.94 -8.50 8.48
CA ALA A 78 5.17 -7.42 7.86
C ALA A 78 5.52 -6.04 8.45
N LEU A 79 5.67 -5.93 9.77
CA LEU A 79 6.05 -4.68 10.43
C LEU A 79 7.47 -4.24 10.05
N ILE A 80 8.42 -5.19 9.94
CA ILE A 80 9.79 -4.91 9.51
C ILE A 80 9.84 -4.44 8.05
N ILE A 81 9.09 -5.09 7.16
CA ILE A 81 9.00 -4.68 5.75
C ILE A 81 8.38 -3.28 5.64
N LEU A 82 7.33 -3.00 6.39
CA LEU A 82 6.69 -1.70 6.41
C LEU A 82 7.63 -0.61 6.91
N SER A 83 8.36 -0.85 8.01
CA SER A 83 9.29 0.13 8.57
C SER A 83 10.46 0.40 7.63
N LEU A 84 11.05 -0.64 7.03
CA LEU A 84 12.10 -0.50 6.00
C LEU A 84 11.59 0.23 4.76
N GLY A 85 10.36 -0.06 4.32
CA GLY A 85 9.74 0.64 3.20
C GLY A 85 9.59 2.14 3.48
N CYS A 86 9.09 2.50 4.67
CA CYS A 86 8.93 3.89 5.09
C CYS A 86 10.26 4.64 5.18
N THR A 87 11.32 4.02 5.72
CA THR A 87 12.63 4.68 5.82
C THR A 87 13.26 4.93 4.45
N VAL A 88 13.14 3.99 3.52
CA VAL A 88 13.63 4.17 2.14
C VAL A 88 12.88 5.30 1.44
N ILE A 89 11.56 5.33 1.52
CA ILE A 89 10.74 6.39 0.91
C ILE A 89 11.10 7.76 1.51
N TYR A 90 11.25 7.85 2.83
CA TYR A 90 11.65 9.09 3.49
C TYR A 90 13.06 9.54 3.06
N GLY A 91 14.02 8.61 2.96
CA GLY A 91 15.37 8.93 2.48
C GLY A 91 15.38 9.43 1.02
N LEU A 92 14.59 8.80 0.14
CA LEU A 92 14.44 9.24 -1.24
C LEU A 92 13.79 10.62 -1.33
N LEU A 93 12.77 10.89 -0.50
CA LEU A 93 12.13 12.20 -0.42
C LEU A 93 13.13 13.28 -0.01
N GLN A 94 13.94 13.03 1.03
CA GLN A 94 14.94 13.99 1.48
C GLN A 94 16.02 14.23 0.43
N LEU A 95 16.46 13.18 -0.28
CA LEU A 95 17.39 13.32 -1.39
C LEU A 95 16.79 14.14 -2.55
N ALA A 96 15.53 13.91 -2.89
CA ALA A 96 14.84 14.68 -3.93
C ALA A 96 14.69 16.16 -3.55
N LEU A 97 14.36 16.46 -2.30
CA LEU A 97 14.29 17.84 -1.80
C LEU A 97 15.67 18.51 -1.83
N ALA A 98 16.72 17.83 -1.36
CA ALA A 98 18.08 18.35 -1.42
C ALA A 98 18.59 18.56 -2.85
N ALA A 99 18.16 17.73 -3.80
CA ALA A 99 18.46 17.91 -5.21
C ALA A 99 17.69 19.11 -5.81
N SER A 100 16.44 19.34 -5.39
CA SER A 100 15.63 20.46 -5.88
C SER A 100 16.15 21.82 -5.43
N GLN A 101 16.80 21.90 -4.27
CA GLN A 101 17.32 23.15 -3.71
C GLN A 101 18.72 23.53 -4.24
N ARG A 102 19.29 22.77 -5.18
CA ARG A 102 20.49 23.21 -5.89
C ARG A 102 20.10 24.22 -6.95
N ASP A 103 19.81 25.45 -6.52
CA ASP A 103 19.78 26.59 -7.43
C ASP A 103 21.21 26.79 -7.94
N ASN A 104 21.43 26.52 -9.22
CA ASN A 104 22.70 26.87 -9.86
C ASN A 104 22.70 28.39 -10.04
N ILE A 105 23.33 29.10 -9.12
CA ILE A 105 23.54 30.54 -9.21
C ILE A 105 24.66 30.77 -10.23
N TYR A 106 24.34 31.40 -11.35
CA TYR A 106 25.31 31.81 -12.36
C TYR A 106 25.56 33.32 -12.24
N PRO A 107 26.63 33.76 -11.55
CA PRO A 107 26.89 35.18 -11.39
C PRO A 107 27.27 35.80 -12.73
N THR A 108 26.72 36.97 -13.04
CA THR A 108 27.02 37.70 -14.28
C THR A 108 27.68 39.05 -13.97
N ALA A 109 28.76 39.35 -14.68
CA ALA A 109 29.50 40.60 -14.54
C ALA A 109 28.81 41.75 -15.29
N ILE A 110 28.75 42.92 -14.65
CA ILE A 110 28.07 44.10 -15.19
C ILE A 110 29.10 45.04 -15.82
N PRO A 111 29.07 45.24 -17.15
CA PRO A 111 30.12 45.98 -17.83
C PRO A 111 30.11 47.50 -17.57
N TRP A 112 28.97 48.08 -17.18
CA TRP A 112 28.82 49.53 -16.99
C TRP A 112 29.12 50.02 -15.56
N LEU A 113 29.21 49.13 -14.57
CA LEU A 113 29.59 49.46 -13.19
C LEU A 113 31.06 49.10 -12.96
N GLN A 114 31.95 50.07 -13.20
CA GLN A 114 33.41 49.87 -13.14
C GLN A 114 34.08 50.39 -11.86
N THR A 115 33.31 50.90 -10.91
CA THR A 115 33.80 51.41 -9.63
C THR A 115 33.11 50.69 -8.48
N GLN A 116 33.90 50.33 -7.45
CA GLN A 116 33.41 49.64 -6.26
C GLN A 116 32.25 50.38 -5.58
N ASP A 117 32.40 51.69 -5.34
CA ASP A 117 31.37 52.50 -4.67
C ASP A 117 30.02 52.45 -5.39
N ALA A 118 30.01 52.54 -6.72
CA ALA A 118 28.79 52.47 -7.52
C ALA A 118 28.16 51.06 -7.50
N CYS A 119 28.97 50.00 -7.39
CA CYS A 119 28.49 48.62 -7.29
C CYS A 119 27.79 48.39 -5.93
N GLU A 120 28.46 48.75 -4.84
CA GLU A 120 27.97 48.54 -3.47
C GLU A 120 26.70 49.35 -3.19
N GLN A 121 26.57 50.55 -3.75
CA GLN A 121 25.34 51.35 -3.65
C GLN A 121 24.11 50.68 -4.29
N THR A 122 24.32 49.78 -5.26
CA THR A 122 23.21 49.03 -5.88
C THR A 122 22.88 47.73 -5.15
N GLY A 123 23.52 47.45 -4.01
CA GLY A 123 23.31 46.21 -3.24
C GLY A 123 23.94 44.97 -3.86
N ARG A 124 24.97 45.15 -4.69
CA ARG A 124 25.69 44.09 -5.42
C ARG A 124 27.08 43.87 -4.82
N PHE A 125 27.74 42.76 -5.19
CA PHE A 125 29.06 42.41 -4.67
C PHE A 125 30.18 42.73 -5.68
N TRP A 126 31.29 43.26 -5.18
CA TRP A 126 32.48 43.60 -5.94
C TRP A 126 33.55 42.54 -5.73
N GLU A 127 33.96 41.86 -6.80
CA GLU A 127 34.94 40.76 -6.72
C GLU A 127 35.80 40.73 -8.00
N GLU A 128 37.12 40.51 -7.85
CA GLU A 128 38.09 40.51 -8.96
C GLU A 128 38.09 41.78 -9.84
N GLY A 129 37.79 42.94 -9.26
CA GLY A 129 37.73 44.21 -10.01
C GLY A 129 36.52 44.33 -10.94
N ARG A 130 35.49 43.51 -10.73
CA ARG A 130 34.21 43.54 -11.46
C ARG A 130 33.03 43.55 -10.49
N CYS A 131 31.94 44.18 -10.91
CA CYS A 131 30.67 44.14 -10.19
C CYS A 131 29.84 42.93 -10.64
N TRP A 132 29.36 42.13 -9.69
CA TRP A 132 28.64 40.88 -9.95
C TRP A 132 27.19 40.94 -9.46
N ASP A 133 26.29 40.33 -10.23
CA ASP A 133 24.89 40.10 -9.85
C ASP A 133 24.65 38.62 -9.56
N ALA A 134 24.02 38.30 -8.43
CA ALA A 134 23.73 36.93 -8.00
C ALA A 134 22.46 36.35 -8.65
N MET A 135 21.64 37.16 -9.32
CA MET A 135 20.30 36.74 -9.72
C MET A 135 20.17 36.61 -11.24
N GLN A 136 20.43 35.42 -11.79
CA GLN A 136 19.89 35.00 -13.08
C GLN A 136 19.33 33.58 -12.97
N SER A 137 18.01 33.46 -13.07
CA SER A 137 17.32 32.17 -13.27
C SER A 137 17.52 31.73 -14.73
N PRO A 138 17.94 30.48 -15.00
CA PRO A 138 18.18 29.98 -16.35
C PRO A 138 16.91 29.63 -17.15
N ASP A 139 15.73 30.02 -16.70
CA ASP A 139 14.47 29.79 -17.41
C ASP A 139 14.36 30.75 -18.62
N PHE A 140 14.76 30.26 -19.79
CA PHE A 140 14.53 30.86 -21.11
C PHE A 140 13.32 30.20 -21.80
#